data_AF-A1UQ65-F1
#
_entry.id   AF-A1UQ65-F1
#
_cell.length_a   1.000
_cell.length_b   1.000
_cell.length_c   1.000
_cell.angle_alpha   90.00
_cell.angle_beta   90.00
_cell.angle_gamma   90.00
#
_symmetry.space_group_name_H-M   'P 1'
#
loop_
_entity.id
_entity.type
_entity.pdbx_description
1 polymer ?
#
loop_
_entity_poly.entity_id
_entity_poly.type
_entity_poly.pdbx_seq_one_letter_code
_entity_poly.pdbx_strand_id
1 'polypeptide(L)'
;MTAVVEGSVGVVSRSVSEALQGGVSAGAVVCASLADGPVPGWLVVEETAAAGAERQCAIVRLDGCAVVSAGAVSEVKVAGDPVPTEGEMPAWAPALAGSFWAARRARNEAEATRSALTALQHRVERIVDAAHEYADDNSLCERFDDFMMEQGLRPRSREYMCVVDVTVRVRIPASGRNAEAAGGEVTDEMVADAVQGLGARRLTDAIQDHDVVDIEEA
;
A
#
# COMPACT_ATOMS: atom_id res chain seq x y z
N MET A 1 38.90 -29.93 49.95
CA MET A 1 38.71 -29.59 48.53
C MET A 1 37.23 -29.39 48.29
N THR A 2 36.82 -28.14 48.12
CA THR A 2 35.45 -27.69 47.91
C THR A 2 35.03 -27.99 46.48
N ALA A 3 34.04 -28.86 46.31
CA ALA A 3 33.37 -29.04 45.02
C ALA A 3 32.50 -27.81 44.75
N VAL A 4 32.94 -26.98 43.80
CA VAL A 4 32.12 -25.92 43.21
C VAL A 4 31.15 -26.60 42.26
N VAL A 5 29.89 -26.73 42.68
CA VAL A 5 28.79 -27.08 41.79
C VAL A 5 28.22 -25.76 41.29
N GLU A 6 28.80 -25.22 40.22
CA GLU A 6 28.16 -24.20 39.38
C GLU A 6 27.03 -24.88 38.60
N GLY A 7 25.93 -25.14 39.29
CA GLY A 7 24.66 -25.46 38.66
C GLY A 7 24.09 -24.17 38.08
N SER A 8 24.43 -23.86 36.82
CA SER A 8 23.61 -22.96 36.02
C SER A 8 22.26 -23.65 35.84
N VAL A 9 21.32 -23.36 36.73
CA VAL A 9 19.93 -23.79 36.62
C VAL A 9 19.38 -23.03 35.42
N GLY A 10 19.49 -23.63 34.23
CA GLY A 10 18.85 -23.12 33.04
C GLY A 10 17.38 -22.92 33.37
N VAL A 11 16.91 -21.67 33.31
CA VAL A 11 15.51 -21.35 33.53
C VAL A 11 14.71 -22.10 32.46
N VAL A 12 14.06 -23.19 32.85
CA VAL A 12 13.30 -24.02 31.92
C VAL A 12 12.12 -23.19 31.41
N SER A 13 12.14 -22.88 30.12
CA SER A 13 11.05 -22.21 29.43
C SER A 13 10.10 -23.26 28.85
N ARG A 14 8.80 -23.14 29.13
CA ARG A 14 7.74 -24.00 28.60
C ARG A 14 6.63 -23.16 27.99
N SER A 15 5.81 -23.72 27.10
CA SER A 15 4.62 -22.98 26.64
C SER A 15 3.61 -22.79 27.77
N VAL A 16 2.72 -21.80 27.62
CA VAL A 16 1.58 -21.66 28.52
C VAL A 16 0.71 -22.92 28.47
N SER A 17 0.52 -23.54 27.32
CA SER A 17 -0.22 -24.81 27.20
C SER A 17 0.39 -25.94 28.05
N GLU A 18 1.72 -26.09 28.03
CA GLU A 18 2.45 -27.06 28.86
C GLU A 18 2.36 -26.70 30.35
N ALA A 19 2.45 -25.41 30.69
CA ALA A 19 2.31 -24.94 32.06
C ALA A 19 0.91 -25.21 32.63
N LEU A 20 -0.15 -24.97 31.85
CA LEU A 20 -1.53 -25.28 32.23
C LEU A 20 -1.73 -26.78 32.46
N GLN A 21 -1.18 -27.63 31.58
CA GLN A 21 -1.19 -29.09 31.76
C GLN A 21 -0.40 -29.53 32.99
N GLY A 22 0.68 -28.81 33.33
CA GLY A 22 1.48 -28.99 34.52
C GLY A 22 0.85 -28.45 35.82
N GLY A 23 -0.39 -27.98 35.79
CA GLY A 23 -1.14 -27.54 36.97
C GLY A 23 -1.05 -26.04 37.30
N VAL A 24 -0.42 -25.23 36.43
CA VAL A 24 -0.49 -23.76 36.57
C VAL A 24 -1.90 -23.31 36.24
N SER A 25 -2.54 -22.57 37.13
CA SER A 25 -3.89 -22.03 36.90
C SER A 25 -3.85 -20.70 36.16
N ALA A 26 -4.91 -20.41 35.39
CA ALA A 26 -5.19 -19.04 34.98
C ALA A 26 -5.39 -18.18 36.25
N GLY A 27 -4.83 -16.97 36.23
CA GLY A 27 -4.77 -16.09 37.40
C GLY A 27 -3.55 -16.29 38.29
N ALA A 28 -2.65 -17.24 38.00
CA ALA A 28 -1.37 -17.33 38.69
C ALA A 28 -0.38 -16.25 38.22
N VAL A 29 0.58 -15.89 39.08
CA VAL A 29 1.72 -15.06 38.69
C VAL A 29 2.80 -15.94 38.07
N VAL A 30 3.18 -15.65 36.83
CA VAL A 30 4.19 -16.37 36.06
C VAL A 30 5.24 -15.41 35.52
N CYS A 31 6.41 -15.91 35.18
CA CYS A 31 7.44 -15.13 34.51
C CYS A 31 7.33 -15.32 32.99
N ALA A 32 7.05 -14.26 32.24
CA ALA A 32 7.15 -14.26 30.78
C ALA A 32 8.60 -14.46 30.37
N SER A 33 8.88 -15.43 29.49
CA SER A 33 10.23 -15.67 28.98
C SER A 33 10.51 -14.73 27.80
N LEU A 34 11.14 -13.59 28.08
CA LEU A 34 11.54 -12.61 27.06
C LEU A 34 13.06 -12.62 26.81
N ALA A 35 13.47 -12.03 25.70
CA ALA A 35 14.89 -11.88 25.35
C ALA A 35 15.66 -11.02 26.37
N ASP A 36 15.01 -10.00 26.93
CA ASP A 36 15.58 -9.10 27.95
C ASP A 36 15.52 -9.68 29.37
N GLY A 37 15.08 -10.94 29.50
CA GLY A 37 14.97 -11.65 30.76
C GLY A 37 13.53 -11.93 31.21
N PRO A 38 13.35 -12.79 32.22
CA PRO A 38 12.04 -13.16 32.73
C PRO A 38 11.35 -11.98 33.41
N VAL A 39 10.10 -11.70 33.03
CA VAL A 39 9.30 -10.61 33.63
C VAL A 39 8.07 -11.19 34.32
N PRO A 40 7.86 -10.96 35.63
CA PRO A 40 6.71 -11.47 36.35
C PRO A 40 5.42 -10.74 35.98
N GLY A 41 4.32 -11.48 35.87
CA GLY A 41 3.00 -10.95 35.57
C GLY A 41 1.87 -11.97 35.78
N TRP A 42 0.65 -11.47 35.80
CA TRP A 42 -0.57 -12.27 35.88
C TRP A 42 -0.80 -13.02 34.58
N LEU A 43 -0.93 -14.35 34.67
CA LEU A 43 -1.34 -15.19 33.54
C LEU A 43 -2.85 -15.08 33.33
N VAL A 44 -3.25 -14.39 32.28
CA VAL A 44 -4.64 -14.35 31.82
C VAL A 44 -4.78 -15.31 30.64
N VAL A 45 -5.77 -16.19 30.70
CA VAL A 45 -6.13 -17.10 29.61
C VAL A 45 -7.56 -16.79 29.19
N GLU A 46 -7.79 -16.66 27.89
CA GLU A 46 -9.11 -16.45 27.31
C GLU A 46 -10.02 -17.63 27.70
N GLU A 47 -11.16 -17.37 28.34
CA GLU A 47 -12.07 -18.40 28.85
C GLU A 47 -12.68 -19.23 27.71
N THR A 48 -13.08 -18.55 26.64
CA THR A 48 -13.72 -19.15 25.47
C THR A 48 -13.03 -18.68 24.20
N ALA A 49 -12.42 -19.62 23.48
CA ALA A 49 -11.97 -19.37 22.12
C ALA A 49 -13.15 -19.40 21.14
N ALA A 50 -13.03 -18.67 20.03
CA ALA A 50 -13.95 -18.83 18.90
C ALA A 50 -13.86 -20.28 18.35
N ALA A 51 -14.95 -20.78 17.76
CA ALA A 51 -15.00 -22.15 17.24
C ALA A 51 -13.87 -22.42 16.25
N GLY A 52 -13.02 -23.41 16.55
CA GLY A 52 -11.86 -23.78 15.72
C GLY A 52 -10.61 -22.92 15.93
N ALA A 53 -10.64 -21.92 16.81
CA ALA A 53 -9.48 -21.10 17.15
C ALA A 53 -8.77 -21.61 18.41
N GLU A 54 -7.45 -21.44 18.47
CA GLU A 54 -6.70 -21.71 19.69
C GLU A 54 -6.94 -20.61 20.74
N ARG A 55 -7.07 -21.02 22.01
CA ARG A 55 -7.21 -20.09 23.15
C ARG A 55 -6.04 -19.13 23.20
N GLN A 56 -6.35 -17.86 23.42
CA GLN A 56 -5.33 -16.84 23.64
C GLN A 56 -4.92 -16.78 25.12
N CYS A 57 -3.70 -16.35 25.36
CA CYS A 57 -3.24 -15.96 26.68
C CYS A 57 -2.46 -14.64 26.62
N ALA A 58 -2.31 -14.03 27.78
CA ALA A 58 -1.56 -12.81 27.99
C ALA A 58 -0.93 -12.85 29.38
N ILE A 59 0.27 -12.30 29.49
CA ILE A 59 0.95 -12.08 30.75
C ILE A 59 0.93 -10.57 31.00
N VAL A 60 0.20 -10.14 32.01
CA VAL A 60 0.02 -8.72 32.33
C VAL A 60 0.94 -8.35 33.49
N ARG A 61 1.73 -7.28 33.37
CA ARG A 61 2.64 -6.86 34.43
C ARG A 61 1.90 -6.65 35.74
N LEU A 62 2.58 -6.93 36.85
CA LEU A 62 2.04 -6.74 38.20
C LEU A 62 1.74 -5.26 38.52
N ASP A 63 2.38 -4.32 37.82
CA ASP A 63 2.14 -2.88 37.96
C ASP A 63 0.83 -2.41 37.28
N GLY A 64 0.17 -3.29 36.51
CA GLY A 64 -1.05 -2.96 35.76
C GLY A 64 -0.86 -2.00 34.59
N CYS A 65 0.37 -1.74 34.17
CA CYS A 65 0.66 -0.76 33.14
C CYS A 65 0.65 -1.36 31.72
N ALA A 66 0.97 -2.66 31.57
CA ALA A 66 1.19 -3.25 30.25
C ALA A 66 0.97 -4.76 30.18
N VAL A 67 0.63 -5.24 28.98
CA VAL A 67 0.75 -6.64 28.59
C VAL A 67 2.17 -6.90 28.12
N VAL A 68 2.85 -7.85 28.77
CA VAL A 68 4.26 -8.21 28.55
C VAL A 68 4.42 -9.12 27.34
N SER A 69 3.52 -10.10 27.25
CA SER A 69 3.51 -11.11 26.18
C SER A 69 2.10 -11.59 26.00
N ALA A 70 1.68 -11.82 24.74
CA ALA A 70 0.35 -12.31 24.42
C ALA A 70 0.33 -13.01 23.06
N GLY A 71 -0.50 -14.04 22.95
CA GLY A 71 -0.62 -14.88 21.75
C GLY A 71 -1.37 -16.16 22.06
N ALA A 72 -1.23 -17.15 21.19
CA ALA A 72 -1.79 -18.47 21.41
C ALA A 72 -1.13 -19.17 22.62
N VAL A 73 -1.89 -20.00 23.35
CA VAL A 73 -1.35 -20.72 24.52
C VAL A 73 -0.18 -21.65 24.17
N SER A 74 -0.10 -22.17 22.95
CA SER A 74 1.04 -22.95 22.45
C SER A 74 2.30 -22.14 22.20
N GLU A 75 2.17 -20.86 21.86
CA GLU A 75 3.27 -20.00 21.42
C GLU A 75 3.90 -19.21 22.58
N VAL A 76 3.08 -18.69 23.49
CA VAL A 76 3.57 -17.87 24.61
C VAL A 76 4.40 -18.72 25.57
N LYS A 77 5.62 -18.28 25.86
CA LYS A 77 6.56 -18.98 26.75
C LYS A 77 6.60 -18.37 28.15
N VAL A 78 6.56 -19.24 29.15
CA VAL A 78 6.75 -18.92 30.56
C VAL A 78 7.99 -19.61 31.10
N ALA A 79 8.66 -18.94 32.03
CA ALA A 79 9.90 -19.34 32.66
C ALA A 79 9.63 -19.80 34.10
N GLY A 80 10.10 -21.01 34.44
CA GLY A 80 10.06 -21.54 35.80
C GLY A 80 8.66 -21.91 36.30
N ASP A 81 8.54 -21.97 37.63
CA ASP A 81 7.30 -22.25 38.34
C ASP A 81 6.55 -20.97 38.72
N PRO A 82 5.23 -21.04 38.97
CA PRO A 82 4.45 -19.89 39.40
C PRO A 82 5.04 -19.23 40.65
N VAL A 83 5.06 -17.91 40.67
CA VAL A 83 5.51 -17.14 41.81
C VAL A 83 4.40 -17.16 42.87
N PRO A 84 4.65 -17.68 44.08
CA PRO A 84 3.66 -17.64 45.16
C PRO A 84 3.25 -16.18 45.42
N THR A 85 1.95 -15.91 45.34
CA THR A 85 1.38 -14.58 45.57
C THR A 85 0.18 -14.73 46.49
N GLU A 86 0.11 -13.86 47.51
CA GLU A 86 -0.96 -13.89 48.51
C GLU A 86 -2.27 -13.24 48.02
N GLY A 87 -2.24 -12.55 46.87
CA GLY A 87 -3.38 -11.87 46.28
C GLY A 87 -4.06 -12.67 45.16
N GLU A 88 -5.38 -12.51 45.06
CA GLU A 88 -6.13 -12.91 43.87
C GLU A 88 -5.81 -11.98 42.70
N MET A 89 -5.92 -12.50 41.47
CA MET A 89 -5.72 -11.72 40.26
C MET A 89 -6.68 -10.52 40.24
N PRO A 90 -6.17 -9.28 40.15
CA PRO A 90 -7.02 -8.11 40.09
C PRO A 90 -7.87 -8.08 38.82
N ALA A 91 -9.10 -7.55 38.90
CA ALA A 91 -10.04 -7.48 37.77
C ALA A 91 -9.53 -6.66 36.57
N TRP A 92 -8.56 -5.75 36.77
CA TRP A 92 -7.95 -5.02 35.66
C TRP A 92 -7.08 -5.90 34.76
N ALA A 93 -6.51 -6.99 35.27
CA ALA A 93 -5.62 -7.87 34.50
C ALA A 93 -6.36 -8.54 33.33
N PRO A 94 -7.50 -9.23 33.54
CA PRO A 94 -8.28 -9.78 32.43
C PRO A 94 -8.87 -8.70 31.51
N ALA A 95 -9.22 -7.52 32.05
CA ALA A 95 -9.71 -6.41 31.23
C ALA A 95 -8.62 -5.89 30.26
N LEU A 96 -7.38 -5.72 30.73
CA LEU A 96 -6.25 -5.30 29.90
C LEU A 96 -5.93 -6.36 28.84
N ALA A 97 -5.86 -7.64 29.23
CA ALA A 97 -5.64 -8.73 28.29
C ALA A 97 -6.73 -8.79 27.20
N GLY A 98 -8.01 -8.70 27.59
CA GLY A 98 -9.13 -8.67 26.67
C GLY A 98 -9.07 -7.50 25.69
N SER A 99 -8.76 -6.29 26.18
CA SER A 99 -8.60 -5.10 25.33
C SER A 99 -7.45 -5.26 24.34
N PHE A 100 -6.34 -5.88 24.76
CA PHE A 100 -5.18 -6.13 23.92
C PHE A 100 -5.51 -7.13 22.80
N TRP A 101 -6.18 -8.24 23.12
CA TRP A 101 -6.60 -9.22 22.11
C TRP A 101 -7.60 -8.62 21.12
N ALA A 102 -8.57 -7.83 21.59
CA ALA A 102 -9.53 -7.14 20.72
C ALA A 102 -8.82 -6.16 19.75
N ALA A 103 -7.89 -5.35 20.26
CA ALA A 103 -7.11 -4.43 19.44
C ALA A 103 -6.23 -5.18 18.41
N ARG A 104 -5.62 -6.31 18.81
CA ARG A 104 -4.81 -7.14 17.91
C ARG A 104 -5.66 -7.77 16.81
N ARG A 105 -6.83 -8.32 17.14
CA ARG A 105 -7.78 -8.87 16.14
C ARG A 105 -8.22 -7.81 15.13
N ALA A 106 -8.63 -6.64 15.62
CA ALA A 106 -9.05 -5.54 14.75
C ALA A 106 -7.92 -5.07 13.80
N ARG A 107 -6.67 -5.01 14.28
CA ARG A 107 -5.52 -4.68 13.43
C ARG A 107 -5.27 -5.74 12.36
N ASN A 108 -5.27 -7.02 12.75
CA ASN A 108 -5.07 -8.13 11.83
C ASN A 108 -6.16 -8.18 10.75
N GLU A 109 -7.42 -7.97 11.12
CA GLU A 109 -8.55 -7.92 10.18
C GLU A 109 -8.43 -6.74 9.22
N ALA A 110 -8.03 -5.55 9.72
CA ALA A 110 -7.82 -4.38 8.88
C ALA A 110 -6.64 -4.58 7.91
N GLU A 111 -5.55 -5.20 8.36
CA GLU A 111 -4.40 -5.51 7.51
C GLU A 111 -4.72 -6.57 6.46
N ALA A 112 -5.44 -7.64 6.83
CA ALA A 112 -5.91 -8.66 5.91
C ALA A 112 -6.87 -8.08 4.86
N THR A 113 -7.76 -7.18 5.27
CA THR A 113 -8.67 -6.50 4.33
C THR A 113 -7.89 -5.61 3.36
N ARG A 114 -6.91 -4.85 3.87
CA ARG A 114 -6.07 -3.98 3.04
C ARG A 114 -5.26 -4.79 2.04
N SER A 115 -4.62 -5.87 2.47
CA SER A 115 -3.82 -6.74 1.59
C SER A 115 -4.69 -7.43 0.53
N ALA A 116 -5.89 -7.88 0.90
CA ALA A 116 -6.86 -8.45 -0.04
C ALA A 116 -7.30 -7.42 -1.09
N LEU A 117 -7.54 -6.17 -0.70
CA LEU A 117 -7.91 -5.09 -1.63
C LEU A 117 -6.76 -4.77 -2.59
N THR A 118 -5.53 -4.66 -2.10
CA THR A 118 -4.35 -4.45 -2.95
C THR A 118 -4.13 -5.61 -3.92
N ALA A 119 -4.28 -6.86 -3.46
CA ALA A 119 -4.16 -8.04 -4.32
C ALA A 119 -5.25 -8.08 -5.41
N LEU A 120 -6.48 -7.65 -5.08
CA LEU A 120 -7.56 -7.52 -6.05
C LEU A 120 -7.27 -6.43 -7.07
N GLN A 121 -6.78 -5.26 -6.64
CA GLN A 121 -6.39 -4.17 -7.54
C GLN A 121 -5.35 -4.64 -8.56
N HIS A 122 -4.26 -5.25 -8.11
CA HIS A 122 -3.23 -5.81 -8.99
C HIS A 122 -3.75 -6.93 -9.90
N ARG A 123 -4.75 -7.70 -9.46
CA ARG A 123 -5.39 -8.69 -10.32
C ARG A 123 -6.19 -8.02 -11.43
N VAL A 124 -6.96 -6.99 -11.11
CA VAL A 124 -7.74 -6.24 -12.11
C VAL A 124 -6.82 -5.55 -13.11
N GLU A 125 -5.74 -4.91 -12.65
CA GLU A 125 -4.73 -4.29 -13.52
C GLU A 125 -4.15 -5.31 -14.52
N ARG A 126 -3.73 -6.49 -14.05
CA ARG A 126 -3.23 -7.55 -14.94
C ARG A 126 -4.28 -8.06 -15.94
N ILE A 127 -5.55 -8.09 -15.54
CA ILE A 127 -6.64 -8.48 -16.47
C ILE A 127 -6.82 -7.40 -17.53
N VAL A 128 -6.77 -6.12 -17.15
CA VAL A 128 -6.85 -4.99 -18.08
C VAL A 128 -5.69 -5.04 -19.07
N ASP A 129 -4.46 -5.23 -18.60
CA ASP A 129 -3.29 -5.31 -19.46
C ASP A 129 -3.37 -6.50 -20.42
N ALA A 130 -3.81 -7.67 -19.95
CA ALA A 130 -4.04 -8.84 -20.81
C ALA A 130 -5.17 -8.62 -21.82
N ALA A 131 -6.21 -7.86 -21.46
CA ALA A 131 -7.29 -7.50 -22.36
C ALA A 131 -6.80 -6.51 -23.44
N HIS A 132 -5.89 -5.59 -23.09
CA HIS A 132 -5.24 -4.69 -24.04
C HIS A 132 -4.38 -5.49 -25.03
N GLU A 133 -3.53 -6.40 -24.55
CA GLU A 133 -2.71 -7.28 -25.41
C GLU A 133 -3.59 -8.09 -26.37
N TYR A 134 -4.65 -8.72 -25.86
CA TYR A 134 -5.60 -9.45 -26.69
C TYR A 134 -6.29 -8.55 -27.72
N ALA A 135 -6.68 -7.34 -27.33
CA ALA A 135 -7.33 -6.39 -28.22
C ALA A 135 -6.40 -5.92 -29.34
N ASP A 136 -5.11 -5.75 -29.06
CA ASP A 136 -4.10 -5.38 -30.05
C ASP A 136 -3.84 -6.54 -31.01
N ASP A 137 -3.64 -7.76 -30.51
CA ASP A 137 -3.44 -8.97 -31.31
C ASP A 137 -4.59 -9.26 -32.27
N ASN A 138 -5.81 -8.89 -31.88
CA ASN A 138 -7.04 -9.13 -32.65
C ASN A 138 -7.58 -7.88 -33.35
N SER A 139 -6.82 -6.77 -33.35
CA SER A 139 -7.20 -5.50 -33.98
C SER A 139 -8.61 -5.01 -33.60
N LEU A 140 -8.97 -5.11 -32.31
CA LEU A 140 -10.25 -4.62 -31.80
C LEU A 140 -10.28 -3.07 -31.87
N CYS A 141 -11.40 -2.52 -32.35
CA CYS A 141 -11.55 -1.09 -32.64
C CYS A 141 -11.86 -0.24 -31.39
N GLU A 142 -11.96 1.08 -31.58
CA GLU A 142 -12.29 2.11 -30.58
C GLU A 142 -13.47 1.75 -29.65
N ARG A 143 -14.46 0.99 -30.15
CA ARG A 143 -15.61 0.54 -29.35
C ARG A 143 -15.21 -0.34 -28.15
N PHE A 144 -14.07 -1.02 -28.22
CA PHE A 144 -13.53 -1.77 -27.10
C PHE A 144 -13.02 -0.82 -26.01
N ASP A 145 -12.32 0.24 -26.40
CA ASP A 145 -11.80 1.24 -25.46
C ASP A 145 -12.95 2.05 -24.81
N ASP A 146 -14.00 2.37 -25.58
CA ASP A 146 -15.25 2.95 -25.05
C ASP A 146 -15.89 2.04 -24.00
N PHE A 147 -16.00 0.74 -24.29
CA PHE A 147 -16.52 -0.24 -23.33
C PHE A 147 -15.66 -0.29 -22.06
N MET A 148 -14.34 -0.25 -22.18
CA MET A 148 -13.43 -0.22 -21.02
C MET A 148 -13.68 1.03 -20.15
N MET A 149 -13.82 2.21 -20.77
CA MET A 149 -14.13 3.45 -20.05
C MET A 149 -15.50 3.42 -19.36
N GLU A 150 -16.53 2.87 -20.01
CA GLU A 150 -17.86 2.69 -19.42
C GLU A 150 -17.83 1.78 -18.17
N GLN A 151 -16.94 0.78 -18.15
CA GLN A 151 -16.71 -0.08 -16.99
C GLN A 151 -15.79 0.54 -15.92
N GLY A 152 -15.34 1.79 -16.12
CA GLY A 152 -14.41 2.49 -15.23
C GLY A 152 -12.97 1.96 -15.29
N LEU A 153 -12.62 1.27 -16.38
CA LEU A 153 -11.29 0.72 -16.62
C LEU A 153 -10.48 1.67 -17.52
N ARG A 154 -9.16 1.53 -17.47
CA ARG A 154 -8.23 2.32 -18.29
C ARG A 154 -8.35 1.90 -19.77
N PRO A 155 -8.60 2.83 -20.71
CA PRO A 155 -8.51 2.53 -22.14
C PRO A 155 -7.05 2.33 -22.57
N ARG A 156 -6.82 1.75 -23.75
CA ARG A 156 -5.47 1.75 -24.33
C ARG A 156 -5.05 3.18 -24.66
N SER A 157 -3.81 3.52 -24.34
CA SER A 157 -3.20 4.80 -24.75
C SER A 157 -2.08 4.49 -25.72
N ARG A 158 -2.17 5.05 -26.93
CA ARG A 158 -1.13 4.98 -27.94
C ARG A 158 -0.58 6.38 -28.17
N GLU A 159 0.72 6.47 -28.34
CA GLU A 159 1.36 7.72 -28.74
C GLU A 159 1.22 7.85 -30.25
N TYR A 160 0.67 8.97 -30.70
CA TYR A 160 0.55 9.29 -32.11
C TYR A 160 1.28 10.59 -32.40
N MET A 161 2.03 10.59 -33.50
CA MET A 161 2.61 11.78 -34.08
C MET A 161 1.66 12.33 -35.13
N CYS A 162 1.07 13.49 -34.85
CA CYS A 162 0.21 14.18 -35.79
C CYS A 162 1.03 15.18 -36.61
N VAL A 163 1.02 15.03 -37.93
CA VAL A 163 1.52 16.04 -38.87
C VAL A 163 0.39 17.03 -39.11
N VAL A 164 0.65 18.31 -38.83
CA VAL A 164 -0.36 19.38 -38.92
C VAL A 164 0.10 20.43 -39.91
N ASP A 165 -0.73 20.68 -40.93
CA ASP A 165 -0.56 21.82 -41.81
C ASP A 165 -1.27 23.02 -41.21
N VAL A 166 -0.57 24.16 -41.18
CA VAL A 166 -1.05 25.36 -40.51
C VAL A 166 -1.04 26.53 -41.50
N THR A 167 -2.19 27.18 -41.67
CA THR A 167 -2.29 28.40 -42.47
C THR A 167 -2.10 29.62 -41.58
N VAL A 168 -0.96 30.29 -41.73
CA VAL A 168 -0.60 31.47 -40.94
C VAL A 168 -0.70 32.74 -41.77
N ARG A 169 -1.36 33.78 -41.23
CA ARG A 169 -1.44 35.09 -41.89
C ARG A 169 -0.42 36.06 -41.30
N VAL A 170 0.59 36.41 -42.09
CA VAL A 170 1.61 37.41 -41.73
C VAL A 170 1.39 38.75 -42.43
N ARG A 171 1.80 39.84 -41.79
CA ARG A 171 1.78 41.18 -42.37
C ARG A 171 3.20 41.59 -42.69
N ILE A 172 3.51 41.72 -43.98
CA ILE A 172 4.84 42.11 -44.46
C ILE A 172 4.71 43.52 -45.07
N PRO A 173 5.46 44.51 -44.56
CA PRO A 173 5.52 45.81 -45.20
C PRO A 173 6.32 45.69 -46.51
N ALA A 174 5.65 45.88 -47.65
CA ALA A 174 6.28 45.91 -48.97
C ALA A 174 6.13 47.31 -49.59
N SER A 175 7.16 47.76 -50.31
CA SER A 175 7.17 49.06 -50.99
C SER A 175 7.20 48.85 -52.50
N GLY A 176 6.30 49.51 -53.22
CA GLY A 176 6.21 49.41 -54.67
C GLY A 176 5.55 50.64 -55.28
N ARG A 177 5.68 50.81 -56.59
CA ARG A 177 5.06 51.94 -57.31
C ARG A 177 3.54 51.83 -57.40
N ASN A 178 3.01 50.63 -57.17
CA ASN A 178 1.58 50.32 -57.02
C ASN A 178 1.44 49.01 -56.20
N ALA A 179 0.20 48.63 -55.85
CA ALA A 179 -0.08 47.47 -54.99
C ALA A 179 0.35 46.13 -55.62
N GLU A 180 0.23 46.00 -56.94
CA GLU A 180 0.62 44.79 -57.68
C GLU A 180 2.13 44.61 -57.70
N ALA A 181 2.87 45.70 -57.97
CA ALA A 181 4.33 45.73 -57.89
C ALA A 181 4.82 45.49 -56.45
N ALA A 182 4.15 46.01 -55.42
CA ALA A 182 4.50 45.73 -54.04
C ALA A 182 4.25 44.26 -53.65
N GLY A 183 3.22 43.63 -54.20
CA GLY A 183 2.93 42.20 -53.98
C GLY A 183 3.95 41.28 -54.65
N GLY A 184 4.43 41.63 -55.85
CA GLY A 184 5.44 40.84 -56.58
C GLY A 184 6.84 40.86 -55.97
N GLU A 185 7.12 41.79 -55.04
CA GLU A 185 8.38 41.88 -54.29
C GLU A 185 8.38 41.00 -53.01
N VAL A 186 7.23 40.39 -52.65
CA VAL A 186 7.16 39.50 -51.50
C VAL A 186 7.77 38.15 -51.86
N THR A 187 8.93 37.84 -51.28
CA THR A 187 9.62 36.56 -51.47
C THR A 187 9.32 35.59 -50.33
N ASP A 188 9.53 34.29 -50.59
CA ASP A 188 9.39 33.24 -49.56
C ASP A 188 10.29 33.47 -48.35
N GLU A 189 11.47 34.07 -48.56
CA GLU A 189 12.41 34.45 -47.49
C GLU A 189 11.82 35.54 -46.59
N MET A 190 11.16 36.56 -47.16
CA MET A 190 10.45 37.58 -46.40
C MET A 190 9.26 37.00 -45.62
N VAL A 191 8.59 35.99 -46.17
CA VAL A 191 7.52 35.26 -45.46
C VAL A 191 8.10 34.46 -44.29
N ALA A 192 9.18 33.71 -44.51
CA ALA A 192 9.84 32.92 -43.47
C ALA A 192 10.34 33.82 -42.32
N ASP A 193 10.99 34.94 -42.63
CA ASP A 193 11.44 35.92 -41.62
C ASP A 193 10.27 36.54 -40.84
N ALA A 194 9.16 36.83 -41.52
CA ALA A 194 7.96 37.35 -40.88
C ALA A 194 7.31 36.32 -39.95
N VAL A 195 7.33 35.04 -40.31
CA VAL A 195 6.87 33.93 -39.46
C VAL A 195 7.80 33.72 -38.26
N GLN A 196 9.12 33.74 -38.46
CA GLN A 196 10.09 33.63 -37.35
C GLN A 196 10.02 34.81 -36.38
N GLY A 197 9.73 36.01 -36.89
CA GLY A 197 9.52 37.21 -36.08
C GLY A 197 8.23 37.20 -35.24
N LEU A 198 7.27 36.33 -35.56
CA LEU A 198 6.10 36.08 -34.72
C LEU A 198 6.51 35.19 -33.53
N GLY A 199 6.90 35.81 -32.42
CA GLY A 199 7.10 35.08 -31.17
C GLY A 199 5.86 34.26 -30.78
N ALA A 200 6.05 33.19 -30.00
CA ALA A 200 5.05 32.13 -29.76
C ALA A 200 3.60 32.60 -29.52
N ARG A 201 3.38 33.65 -28.73
CA ARG A 201 2.03 34.19 -28.45
C ARG A 201 1.35 34.83 -29.67
N ARG A 202 2.11 35.48 -30.55
CA ARG A 202 1.57 36.11 -31.76
C ARG A 202 1.37 35.13 -32.89
N LEU A 203 2.10 34.00 -32.87
CA LEU A 203 1.91 32.92 -33.80
C LEU A 203 0.54 32.26 -33.59
N THR A 204 0.15 31.98 -32.34
CA THR A 204 -1.18 31.42 -32.00
C THR A 204 -2.33 32.29 -32.53
N ASP A 205 -2.22 33.61 -32.41
CA ASP A 205 -3.23 34.55 -32.92
C ASP A 205 -3.23 34.67 -34.46
N ALA A 206 -2.13 34.27 -35.11
CA ALA A 206 -1.95 34.36 -36.57
C ALA A 206 -2.34 33.06 -37.31
N ILE A 207 -2.50 31.95 -36.58
CA ILE A 207 -3.05 30.70 -37.11
C ILE A 207 -4.52 30.95 -37.43
N GLN A 208 -4.85 30.91 -38.71
CA GLN A 208 -6.23 31.10 -39.16
C GLN A 208 -7.00 29.78 -39.16
N ASP A 209 -6.29 28.73 -39.54
CA ASP A 209 -6.82 27.38 -39.68
C ASP A 209 -5.66 26.38 -39.56
N HIS A 210 -5.98 25.17 -39.13
CA HIS A 210 -5.04 24.05 -39.06
C HIS A 210 -5.76 22.77 -39.46
N ASP A 211 -5.08 21.93 -40.22
CA ASP A 211 -5.59 20.62 -40.62
C ASP A 211 -4.59 19.54 -40.23
N VAL A 212 -5.08 18.42 -39.72
CA VAL A 212 -4.23 17.28 -39.37
C VAL A 212 -4.13 16.41 -40.62
N VAL A 213 -2.97 16.46 -41.26
CA VAL A 213 -2.76 15.85 -42.57
C VAL A 213 -2.36 14.38 -42.46
N ASP A 214 -1.66 14.04 -41.38
CA ASP A 214 -1.25 12.66 -41.12
C ASP A 214 -1.21 12.37 -39.63
N ILE A 215 -1.43 11.10 -39.28
CA ILE A 215 -1.35 10.59 -37.91
C ILE A 215 -0.63 9.25 -37.99
N GLU A 216 0.64 9.25 -37.57
CA GLU A 216 1.45 8.04 -37.50
C GLU A 216 1.56 7.58 -36.04
N GLU A 217 1.61 6.26 -35.82
CA GLU A 217 1.91 5.70 -34.49
C GLU A 217 3.40 5.93 -34.18
N ALA A 218 3.70 6.48 -33.01
CA ALA A 218 5.04 6.95 -32.62
C ALA A 218 6.03 5.81 -32.30
#